data_AF-A0A3B1JKF4-F1
#
_entry.id   AF-A0A3B1JKF4-F1
#
_cell.length_a   1.000
_cell.length_b   1.000
_cell.length_c   1.000
_cell.angle_alpha   90.00
_cell.angle_beta   90.00
_cell.angle_gamma   90.00
#
_symmetry.space_group_name_H-M   'P 1'
#
loop_
_entity.id
_entity.type
_entity.pdbx_description
1 polymer ?
#
loop_
_entity_poly.entity_id
_entity_poly.type
_entity_poly.pdbx_seq_one_letter_code
_entity_poly.pdbx_strand_id
1 'polypeptide(L)'
;LISALSNVCFFSRKVFLYKSVSKNLTLLICVCVCVCVCVCVCVFRVEHGGKIRIKRGLKKYSCDFTLDLNTAQYNLSLSEENRRVEFREELQLYPDHPERFNGWEQVLSRESVTGRCYWEAEWRSGRYGAEVALSYKTISRKGRVSDCWFGENINSWSLNCSDNSYSVHHNNNITVLSTLPSGCRRVGVYVDCPSGTLSFYRVSSDTHSPSHTPSHTHTHLHTFYTTFTQPLYAGIGVYGSGSSVRLCKIE
;
A
#
# COMPACT_ATOMS: atom_id res chain seq x y z
N LEU A 1 -27.17 -14.49 19.98
CA LEU A 1 -26.23 -14.53 21.12
C LEU A 1 -26.16 -15.96 21.63
N ILE A 2 -25.01 -16.63 21.48
CA ILE A 2 -24.62 -17.78 22.31
C ILE A 2 -23.14 -17.58 22.59
N SER A 3 -22.78 -17.23 23.82
CA SER A 3 -21.40 -17.14 24.29
C SER A 3 -20.99 -18.50 24.84
N ALA A 4 -20.00 -19.16 24.24
CA ALA A 4 -19.35 -20.32 24.84
C ALA A 4 -18.09 -19.84 25.56
N LEU A 5 -18.06 -20.00 26.89
CA LEU A 5 -16.87 -19.75 27.71
C LEU A 5 -16.01 -21.01 27.68
N SER A 6 -14.86 -20.97 27.00
CA SER A 6 -13.82 -22.00 27.16
C SER A 6 -12.83 -21.52 28.23
N ASN A 7 -12.82 -22.19 29.38
CA ASN A 7 -11.86 -21.94 30.44
C ASN A 7 -10.52 -22.62 30.09
N VAL A 8 -9.50 -21.85 29.75
CA VAL A 8 -8.12 -22.34 29.65
C VAL A 8 -7.34 -21.81 30.86
N CYS A 9 -7.00 -22.69 31.80
CA CYS A 9 -6.22 -22.33 32.99
C CYS A 9 -4.72 -22.31 32.65
N PHE A 10 -4.07 -21.16 32.81
CA PHE A 10 -2.61 -21.05 32.84
C PHE A 10 -2.11 -20.93 34.28
N PHE A 11 -1.18 -21.79 34.68
CA PHE A 11 -0.57 -21.75 36.02
C PHE A 11 0.53 -20.69 36.07
N SER A 12 0.32 -19.61 36.82
CA SER A 12 1.39 -18.70 37.24
C SER A 12 1.78 -19.01 38.68
N ARG A 13 2.99 -19.57 38.89
CA ARG A 13 3.49 -19.95 40.22
C ARG A 13 3.84 -18.71 41.04
N LYS A 14 3.07 -18.42 42.10
CA LYS A 14 3.62 -17.79 43.32
C LYS A 14 3.41 -18.74 44.49
N VAL A 15 4.51 -19.22 45.06
CA VAL A 15 4.55 -20.13 46.20
C VAL A 15 4.78 -19.29 47.46
N PHE A 16 3.87 -19.38 48.43
CA PHE A 16 4.13 -18.87 49.79
C PHE A 16 4.40 -20.05 50.73
N LEU A 17 5.50 -19.98 51.48
CA LEU A 17 5.87 -20.98 52.49
C LEU A 17 5.62 -20.38 53.87
N TYR A 18 4.80 -21.04 54.70
CA TYR A 18 4.64 -20.70 56.11
C TYR A 18 5.19 -21.83 56.98
N LYS A 19 6.04 -21.51 57.96
CA LYS A 19 6.54 -22.44 58.98
C LYS A 19 5.72 -22.26 60.26
N SER A 20 5.02 -23.31 60.70
CA SER A 20 4.48 -23.41 62.06
C SER A 20 5.24 -24.51 62.81
N VAL A 21 5.71 -24.20 64.02
CA VAL A 21 6.50 -25.12 64.86
C VAL A 21 5.63 -25.66 65.98
N SER A 22 5.37 -26.97 65.98
CA SER A 22 5.02 -27.75 67.18
C SER A 22 5.52 -29.19 67.03
N LYS A 23 5.80 -29.82 68.17
CA LYS A 23 6.71 -30.96 68.35
C LYS A 23 6.30 -32.20 67.55
N ASN A 24 7.23 -32.68 66.71
CA ASN A 24 7.30 -33.99 66.01
C ASN A 24 6.48 -34.26 64.73
N LEU A 25 5.96 -33.24 64.00
CA LEU A 25 5.56 -33.45 62.60
C LEU A 25 5.60 -32.12 61.81
N THR A 26 6.40 -32.05 60.75
CA THR A 26 6.41 -30.91 59.83
C THR A 26 5.37 -31.13 58.74
N LEU A 27 4.27 -30.37 58.75
CA LEU A 27 3.24 -30.42 57.71
C LEU A 27 3.49 -29.28 56.69
N LEU A 28 3.74 -29.63 55.42
CA LEU A 28 3.91 -28.67 54.35
C LEU A 28 2.56 -28.45 53.65
N ILE A 29 1.86 -27.36 53.96
CA ILE A 29 0.58 -27.01 53.31
C ILE A 29 0.87 -26.08 52.13
N CYS A 30 0.60 -26.53 50.90
CA CYS A 30 0.70 -25.73 49.69
C CYS A 30 -0.69 -25.20 49.31
N VAL A 31 -0.88 -23.87 49.34
CA VAL A 31 -2.13 -23.22 48.88
C VAL A 31 -1.87 -22.59 47.53
N CYS A 32 -2.45 -23.17 46.47
CA CYS A 32 -2.39 -22.63 45.11
C CYS A 32 -3.57 -21.66 44.90
N VAL A 33 -3.30 -20.38 44.65
CA VAL A 33 -4.34 -19.42 44.26
C VAL A 33 -4.49 -19.45 42.74
N CYS A 34 -5.60 -20.01 42.26
CA CYS A 34 -5.93 -20.05 40.83
C CYS A 34 -6.51 -18.69 40.42
N VAL A 35 -5.82 -17.92 39.58
CA VAL A 35 -6.41 -16.72 38.95
C VAL A 35 -7.07 -17.14 37.65
N CYS A 36 -8.40 -17.19 37.63
CA CYS A 36 -9.16 -17.46 36.41
C CYS A 36 -9.09 -16.24 35.49
N VAL A 37 -8.39 -16.33 34.35
CA VAL A 37 -8.44 -15.32 33.30
C VAL A 37 -9.54 -15.70 32.32
N CYS A 38 -10.68 -15.00 32.36
CA CYS A 38 -11.77 -15.22 31.42
C CYS A 38 -11.40 -14.59 30.06
N VAL A 39 -11.21 -15.40 29.02
CA VAL A 39 -11.06 -14.91 27.63
C VAL A 39 -12.42 -14.91 26.96
N CYS A 40 -12.97 -13.73 26.68
CA CYS A 40 -14.21 -13.59 25.91
C CYS A 40 -13.91 -13.80 24.42
N VAL A 41 -14.34 -14.93 23.86
CA VAL A 41 -14.32 -15.17 22.41
C VAL A 41 -15.70 -14.83 21.85
N CYS A 42 -15.80 -13.72 21.13
CA CYS A 42 -17.03 -13.35 20.42
C CYS A 42 -17.12 -14.14 19.11
N VAL A 43 -17.99 -15.15 19.06
CA VAL A 43 -18.33 -15.85 17.81
C VAL A 43 -19.48 -15.10 17.13
N PHE A 44 -19.17 -14.34 16.07
CA PHE A 44 -20.18 -13.73 15.23
C PHE A 44 -20.81 -14.79 14.31
N ARG A 45 -22.13 -15.00 14.43
CA ARG A 45 -22.91 -15.68 13.38
C ARG A 45 -23.21 -14.66 12.29
N VAL A 46 -22.67 -14.89 11.09
CA VAL A 46 -22.97 -14.09 9.89
C VAL A 46 -24.13 -14.75 9.15
N GLU A 47 -25.26 -14.05 9.06
CA GLU A 47 -26.38 -14.48 8.23
C GLU A 47 -25.97 -14.44 6.74
N HIS A 48 -26.08 -15.57 6.06
CA HIS A 48 -25.78 -15.70 4.64
C HIS A 48 -27.00 -15.24 3.83
N GLY A 49 -27.06 -13.95 3.53
CA GLY A 49 -28.19 -13.35 2.80
C GLY A 49 -27.84 -12.19 1.86
N GLY A 50 -26.56 -11.94 1.58
CA GLY A 50 -26.13 -10.91 0.62
C GLY A 50 -24.77 -11.27 -0.01
N LYS A 51 -24.50 -10.78 -1.23
CA LYS A 51 -23.16 -10.84 -1.87
C LYS A 51 -22.16 -9.96 -1.09
N ILE A 52 -21.82 -10.34 0.14
CA ILE A 52 -20.72 -9.74 0.90
C ILE A 52 -19.53 -10.67 0.73
N ARG A 53 -18.75 -10.47 -0.33
CA ARG A 53 -17.45 -11.13 -0.48
C ARG A 53 -16.48 -10.48 0.51
N ILE A 54 -16.02 -11.23 1.50
CA ILE A 54 -14.85 -10.84 2.31
C ILE A 54 -13.66 -10.70 1.35
N LYS A 55 -13.22 -9.47 1.07
CA LYS A 55 -11.98 -9.24 0.31
C LYS A 55 -10.81 -9.76 1.16
N ARG A 56 -10.12 -10.81 0.71
CA ARG A 56 -8.94 -11.36 1.39
C ARG A 56 -7.69 -10.54 1.03
N GLY A 57 -6.73 -10.45 1.94
CA GLY A 57 -5.41 -9.84 1.69
C GLY A 57 -5.45 -8.31 1.53
N LEU A 58 -4.52 -7.77 0.72
CA LEU A 58 -4.36 -6.33 0.48
C LEU A 58 -5.62 -5.66 -0.07
N LYS A 59 -6.43 -6.41 -0.84
CA LYS A 59 -7.68 -5.93 -1.45
C LYS A 59 -8.71 -5.42 -0.43
N LYS A 60 -8.61 -5.80 0.85
CA LYS A 60 -9.48 -5.26 1.91
C LYS A 60 -9.26 -3.77 2.19
N TYR A 61 -8.10 -3.23 1.79
CA TYR A 61 -7.75 -1.82 1.91
C TYR A 61 -7.84 -1.10 0.55
N SER A 62 -8.61 -1.62 -0.40
CA SER A 62 -8.72 -1.03 -1.74
C SER A 62 -9.16 0.42 -1.69
N CYS A 63 -8.41 1.29 -2.36
CA CYS A 63 -8.78 2.69 -2.61
C CYS A 63 -8.97 2.92 -4.10
N ASP A 64 -9.89 3.81 -4.42
CA ASP A 64 -10.07 4.33 -5.77
C ASP A 64 -9.49 5.74 -5.84
N PHE A 65 -8.74 6.01 -6.91
CA PHE A 65 -8.14 7.31 -7.18
C PHE A 65 -8.58 7.86 -8.53
N THR A 66 -8.66 9.17 -8.58
CA THR A 66 -8.93 9.96 -9.78
C THR A 66 -7.77 10.93 -9.97
N LEU A 67 -7.16 10.95 -11.15
CA LEU A 67 -6.07 11.87 -11.45
C LEU A 67 -6.59 13.33 -11.54
N ASP A 68 -5.83 14.26 -10.98
CA ASP A 68 -6.19 15.67 -10.93
C ASP A 68 -5.63 16.42 -12.14
N LEU A 69 -6.54 16.78 -13.05
CA LEU A 69 -6.29 17.65 -14.19
C LEU A 69 -5.61 18.98 -13.83
N ASN A 70 -5.77 19.49 -12.61
CA ASN A 70 -5.13 20.73 -12.16
C ASN A 70 -3.62 20.56 -11.86
N THR A 71 -3.17 19.32 -11.67
CA THR A 71 -1.76 18.99 -11.42
C THR A 71 -1.05 18.48 -12.67
N ALA A 72 -1.79 17.90 -13.62
CA ALA A 72 -1.26 17.25 -14.82
C ALA A 72 -0.39 18.19 -15.67
N GLN A 73 0.82 17.76 -15.99
CA GLN A 73 1.67 18.50 -16.94
C GLN A 73 1.07 18.46 -18.36
N TYR A 74 1.37 19.48 -19.17
CA TYR A 74 0.73 19.71 -20.47
C TYR A 74 0.95 18.59 -21.51
N ASN A 75 1.96 17.74 -21.41
CA ASN A 75 2.16 16.57 -22.28
C ASN A 75 1.40 15.32 -21.81
N LEU A 76 0.67 15.40 -20.71
CA LEU A 76 -0.13 14.28 -20.22
C LEU A 76 -1.58 14.45 -20.62
N SER A 77 -2.13 13.47 -21.33
CA SER A 77 -3.56 13.40 -21.63
C SER A 77 -4.25 12.42 -20.70
N LEU A 78 -5.28 12.90 -20.00
CA LEU A 78 -6.09 12.09 -19.09
C LEU A 78 -7.36 11.59 -19.78
N SER A 79 -7.71 10.32 -19.57
CA SER A 79 -8.88 9.66 -20.15
C SER A 79 -9.47 8.63 -19.18
N GLU A 80 -10.54 7.94 -19.61
CA GLU A 80 -11.26 6.93 -18.81
C GLU A 80 -11.70 7.45 -17.43
N GLU A 81 -12.38 8.60 -17.41
CA GLU A 81 -12.76 9.30 -16.17
C GLU A 81 -11.54 9.65 -15.33
N ASN A 82 -10.47 10.13 -15.97
CA ASN A 82 -9.20 10.51 -15.35
C ASN A 82 -8.51 9.36 -14.57
N ARG A 83 -8.74 8.11 -14.96
CA ARG A 83 -7.99 6.96 -14.42
C ARG A 83 -6.82 6.54 -15.29
N ARG A 84 -6.81 6.97 -16.55
CA ARG A 84 -5.74 6.68 -17.49
C ARG A 84 -5.01 7.95 -17.87
N VAL A 85 -3.69 7.85 -17.93
CA VAL A 85 -2.79 8.92 -18.35
C VAL A 85 -1.85 8.40 -19.42
N GLU A 86 -1.68 9.18 -20.48
CA GLU A 86 -0.81 8.86 -21.61
C GLU A 86 0.06 10.07 -21.96
N PHE A 87 1.28 9.81 -22.37
CA PHE A 87 2.13 10.87 -22.93
C PHE A 87 1.66 11.25 -24.34
N ARG A 88 1.62 12.55 -24.61
CA ARG A 88 1.35 13.16 -25.92
C ARG A 88 2.44 14.18 -26.23
N GLU A 89 2.93 14.15 -27.46
CA GLU A 89 3.87 15.16 -27.96
C GLU A 89 3.19 16.53 -28.05
N GLU A 90 1.90 16.54 -28.41
CA GLU A 90 1.05 17.73 -28.42
C GLU A 90 0.65 18.15 -27.01
N LEU A 91 0.82 19.44 -26.72
CA LEU A 91 0.43 20.04 -25.45
C LEU A 91 -1.09 20.09 -25.32
N GLN A 92 -1.60 19.56 -24.22
CA GLN A 92 -2.99 19.64 -23.82
C GLN A 92 -3.33 21.07 -23.38
N LEU A 93 -4.52 21.56 -23.76
CA LEU A 93 -4.99 22.91 -23.47
C LEU A 93 -5.57 23.03 -22.06
N TYR A 94 -4.77 22.67 -21.05
CA TYR A 94 -5.19 22.81 -19.67
C TYR A 94 -5.03 24.25 -19.17
N PRO A 95 -5.99 24.81 -18.41
CA PRO A 95 -5.83 26.12 -17.81
C PRO A 95 -4.63 26.18 -16.87
N ASP A 96 -3.99 27.34 -16.77
CA ASP A 96 -2.91 27.53 -15.81
C ASP A 96 -3.40 27.32 -14.37
N HIS A 97 -2.57 26.64 -13.57
CA HIS A 97 -2.88 26.35 -12.18
C HIS A 97 -1.59 26.33 -11.33
N PRO A 98 -1.59 26.86 -10.10
CA PRO A 98 -0.41 26.88 -9.25
C PRO A 98 0.13 25.47 -8.96
N GLU A 99 -0.75 24.49 -8.82
CA GLU A 99 -0.39 23.09 -8.53
C GLU A 99 0.04 22.28 -9.77
N ARG A 100 -0.01 22.88 -10.97
CA ARG A 100 0.36 22.23 -12.23
C ARG A 100 1.86 22.01 -12.31
N PHE A 101 2.28 20.77 -12.55
CA PHE A 101 3.64 20.47 -12.96
C PHE A 101 3.92 21.08 -14.34
N ASN A 102 5.04 21.76 -14.51
CA ASN A 102 5.41 22.31 -15.83
C ASN A 102 6.78 21.83 -16.36
N GLY A 103 7.55 21.10 -15.55
CA GLY A 103 8.86 20.59 -15.95
C GLY A 103 8.84 19.13 -16.39
N TRP A 104 8.27 18.27 -15.55
CA TRP A 104 8.22 16.81 -15.71
C TRP A 104 6.79 16.33 -15.95
N GLU A 105 6.65 15.30 -16.78
CA GLU A 105 5.39 14.69 -17.22
C GLU A 105 4.74 13.87 -16.09
N GLN A 106 4.23 14.58 -15.08
CA GLN A 106 3.69 14.04 -13.83
C GLN A 106 2.29 14.56 -13.53
N VAL A 107 1.54 13.77 -12.75
CA VAL A 107 0.21 14.10 -12.26
C VAL A 107 -0.01 13.48 -10.88
N LEU A 108 -0.77 14.14 -10.01
CA LEU A 108 -1.23 13.60 -8.72
C LEU A 108 -2.71 13.22 -8.77
N SER A 109 -3.14 12.38 -7.84
CA SER A 109 -4.55 12.12 -7.53
C SER A 109 -5.21 13.32 -6.85
N ARG A 110 -6.54 13.35 -6.92
CA ARG A 110 -7.38 14.29 -6.15
C ARG A 110 -7.49 13.87 -4.69
N GLU A 111 -7.65 12.57 -4.49
CA GLU A 111 -7.83 11.96 -3.18
C GLU A 111 -6.48 11.82 -2.48
N SER A 112 -6.51 11.97 -1.16
CA SER A 112 -5.35 11.81 -0.30
C SER A 112 -5.47 10.56 0.56
N VAL A 113 -4.34 10.07 1.06
CA VAL A 113 -4.23 8.91 1.94
C VAL A 113 -3.72 9.34 3.30
N THR A 114 -4.51 9.05 4.32
CA THR A 114 -4.17 9.30 5.74
C THR A 114 -4.15 8.02 6.59
N GLY A 115 -4.63 6.89 6.05
CA GLY A 115 -4.72 5.61 6.76
C GLY A 115 -4.03 4.48 6.00
N ARG A 116 -4.72 3.34 5.90
CA ARG A 116 -4.28 2.20 5.10
C ARG A 116 -4.92 2.24 3.74
N CYS A 117 -4.13 2.04 2.70
CA CYS A 117 -4.61 2.12 1.34
C CYS A 117 -3.84 1.16 0.44
N TYR A 118 -4.58 0.47 -0.43
CA TYR A 118 -4.05 -0.39 -1.46
C TYR A 118 -4.66 -0.02 -2.81
N TRP A 119 -3.83 0.12 -3.83
CA TRP A 119 -4.28 0.36 -5.21
C TRP A 119 -3.34 -0.32 -6.21
N GLU A 120 -3.85 -0.55 -7.42
CA GLU A 120 -3.12 -1.19 -8.51
C GLU A 120 -3.07 -0.24 -9.71
N ALA A 121 -1.95 -0.27 -10.45
CA ALA A 121 -1.79 0.43 -11.71
C ALA A 121 -1.22 -0.50 -12.77
N GLU A 122 -1.88 -0.51 -13.92
CA GLU A 122 -1.38 -1.14 -15.13
C GLU A 122 -0.58 -0.10 -15.92
N TRP A 123 0.60 -0.49 -16.40
CA TRP A 123 1.51 0.42 -17.08
C TRP A 123 1.97 -0.17 -18.42
N ARG A 124 2.25 0.71 -19.36
CA ARG A 124 2.89 0.39 -20.63
C ARG A 124 4.17 1.21 -20.72
N SER A 125 5.33 0.54 -20.85
CA SER A 125 6.53 1.24 -21.28
C SER A 125 6.42 1.64 -22.73
N GLY A 126 6.58 2.92 -23.01
CA GLY A 126 7.09 3.41 -24.27
C GLY A 126 8.60 3.55 -24.18
N ARG A 127 9.12 4.72 -24.59
CA ARG A 127 10.56 5.00 -24.66
C ARG A 127 11.25 5.02 -23.28
N TYR A 128 10.62 5.60 -22.25
CA TYR A 128 11.28 5.87 -20.96
C TYR A 128 10.53 5.27 -19.75
N GLY A 129 9.56 4.39 -19.99
CA GLY A 129 8.82 3.73 -18.92
C GLY A 129 7.74 4.61 -18.26
N ALA A 130 7.33 4.18 -17.07
CA ALA A 130 6.31 4.81 -16.26
C ALA A 130 6.74 4.83 -14.79
N GLU A 131 6.21 5.76 -14.03
CA GLU A 131 6.50 5.90 -12.61
C GLU A 131 5.21 5.93 -11.80
N VAL A 132 5.25 5.24 -10.66
CA VAL A 132 4.15 5.16 -9.70
C VAL A 132 4.68 5.64 -8.36
N ALA A 133 4.06 6.64 -7.78
CA ALA A 133 4.58 7.35 -6.62
C ALA A 133 3.52 7.57 -5.53
N LEU A 134 4.00 7.87 -4.34
CA LEU A 134 3.27 8.59 -3.29
C LEU A 134 4.04 9.85 -2.96
N SER A 135 3.32 10.97 -2.85
CA SER A 135 3.93 12.28 -2.66
C SER A 135 3.11 13.17 -1.74
N TYR A 136 3.77 13.98 -0.93
CA TYR A 136 3.10 15.10 -0.27
C TYR A 136 2.70 16.16 -1.29
N LYS A 137 1.62 16.88 -0.98
CA LYS A 137 1.15 17.97 -1.86
C LYS A 137 2.19 19.08 -2.03
N THR A 138 3.11 19.23 -1.07
CA THR A 138 4.18 20.23 -1.02
C THR A 138 5.34 19.99 -1.99
N ILE A 139 5.35 18.89 -2.76
CA ILE A 139 6.36 18.69 -3.81
C ILE A 139 6.40 19.90 -4.76
N SER A 140 7.61 20.31 -5.14
CA SER A 140 7.82 21.42 -6.07
C SER A 140 7.23 21.09 -7.44
N ARG A 141 6.66 22.10 -8.12
CA ARG A 141 5.93 21.91 -9.39
C ARG A 141 6.61 22.53 -10.60
N LYS A 142 7.60 23.41 -10.37
CA LYS A 142 8.08 24.35 -11.36
C LYS A 142 9.51 24.07 -11.78
N GLY A 143 9.72 23.93 -13.09
CA GLY A 143 11.03 23.71 -13.70
C GLY A 143 11.41 22.23 -13.80
N ARG A 144 12.44 21.98 -14.61
CA ARG A 144 13.07 20.65 -14.79
C ARG A 144 14.23 20.49 -13.80
N VAL A 145 13.89 20.44 -12.52
CA VAL A 145 14.84 20.24 -11.42
C VAL A 145 14.46 18.98 -10.63
N SER A 146 15.42 18.40 -9.92
CA SER A 146 15.24 17.18 -9.10
C SER A 146 14.10 17.34 -8.10
N ASP A 147 14.02 18.50 -7.45
CA ASP A 147 13.00 18.78 -6.43
C ASP A 147 11.55 18.66 -6.92
N CYS A 148 11.34 18.72 -8.25
CA CYS A 148 10.04 18.56 -8.88
C CYS A 148 9.75 17.13 -9.35
N TRP A 149 10.75 16.25 -9.49
CA TRP A 149 10.57 14.87 -9.95
C TRP A 149 10.27 13.97 -8.74
N PHE A 150 9.22 13.16 -8.82
CA PHE A 150 8.96 12.09 -7.86
C PHE A 150 10.22 11.26 -7.54
N GLY A 151 10.43 11.00 -6.25
CA GLY A 151 11.57 10.22 -5.76
C GLY A 151 12.89 10.98 -5.70
N GLU A 152 13.08 12.06 -6.47
CA GLU A 152 14.30 12.88 -6.45
C GLU A 152 14.25 14.00 -5.38
N ASN A 153 13.40 13.82 -4.36
CA ASN A 153 13.22 14.77 -3.25
C ASN A 153 12.73 14.05 -1.98
N ILE A 154 12.69 14.78 -0.86
CA ILE A 154 12.24 14.27 0.44
C ILE A 154 10.72 14.08 0.55
N ASN A 155 9.94 14.70 -0.34
CA ASN A 155 8.48 14.75 -0.27
C ASN A 155 7.81 13.57 -0.99
N SER A 156 8.58 12.71 -1.65
CA SER A 156 8.02 11.66 -2.50
C SER A 156 8.85 10.38 -2.52
N TRP A 157 8.16 9.28 -2.75
CA TRP A 157 8.68 7.92 -2.90
C TRP A 157 8.08 7.33 -4.15
N SER A 158 8.91 6.75 -5.01
CA SER A 158 8.43 6.22 -6.28
C SER A 158 9.05 4.89 -6.68
N LEU A 159 8.31 4.19 -7.53
CA LEU A 159 8.71 3.01 -8.27
C LEU A 159 8.69 3.36 -9.75
N ASN A 160 9.85 3.37 -10.37
CA ASN A 160 10.01 3.43 -11.82
C ASN A 160 9.86 2.01 -12.40
N CYS A 161 9.06 1.91 -13.46
CA CYS A 161 8.69 0.71 -14.18
C CYS A 161 9.13 0.86 -15.64
N SER A 162 10.07 0.03 -16.07
CA SER A 162 10.50 -0.09 -17.46
C SER A 162 10.38 -1.53 -17.93
N ASP A 163 10.55 -1.78 -19.23
CA ASP A 163 10.53 -3.15 -19.75
C ASP A 163 11.71 -4.01 -19.26
N ASN A 164 12.78 -3.36 -18.80
CA ASN A 164 14.04 -4.02 -18.47
C ASN A 164 14.23 -4.18 -16.96
N SER A 165 13.65 -3.29 -16.15
CA SER A 165 13.89 -3.27 -14.71
C SER A 165 12.83 -2.46 -13.95
N TYR A 166 12.79 -2.71 -12.64
CA TYR A 166 12.19 -1.79 -11.67
C TYR A 166 13.29 -1.07 -10.90
N SER A 167 13.06 0.20 -10.57
CA SER A 167 13.89 0.93 -9.59
C SER A 167 13.02 1.70 -8.63
N VAL A 168 13.48 1.85 -7.39
CA VAL A 168 12.84 2.69 -6.38
C VAL A 168 13.66 3.94 -6.14
N HIS A 169 12.98 5.07 -5.99
CA HIS A 169 13.58 6.38 -5.85
C HIS A 169 13.05 7.07 -4.59
N HIS A 170 13.95 7.65 -3.81
CA HIS A 170 13.63 8.55 -2.71
C HIS A 170 14.82 9.43 -2.36
N ASN A 171 14.60 10.73 -2.19
CA ASN A 171 15.61 11.71 -1.80
C ASN A 171 16.91 11.64 -2.63
N ASN A 172 16.77 11.62 -3.96
CA ASN A 172 17.89 11.49 -4.92
C ASN A 172 18.67 10.17 -4.83
N ASN A 173 18.11 9.18 -4.15
CA ASN A 173 18.70 7.86 -4.06
C ASN A 173 17.90 6.87 -4.92
N ILE A 174 18.60 6.17 -5.81
CA ILE A 174 18.03 5.25 -6.77
C ILE A 174 18.55 3.84 -6.47
N THR A 175 17.63 2.90 -6.28
CA THR A 175 17.97 1.48 -6.12
C THR A 175 17.29 0.66 -7.20
N VAL A 176 18.09 0.06 -8.09
CA VAL A 176 17.60 -0.89 -9.09
C VAL A 176 17.30 -2.23 -8.41
N LEU A 177 16.10 -2.77 -8.67
CA LEU A 177 15.63 -4.01 -8.07
C LEU A 177 16.04 -5.20 -8.93
N SER A 178 16.42 -6.31 -8.29
CA SER A 178 16.76 -7.56 -8.98
C SER A 178 15.56 -8.27 -9.60
N THR A 179 14.35 -7.95 -9.14
CA THR A 179 13.12 -8.52 -9.69
C THR A 179 12.88 -7.94 -11.08
N LEU A 180 12.78 -8.82 -12.07
CA LEU A 180 12.50 -8.39 -13.44
C LEU A 180 11.00 -8.21 -13.68
N PRO A 181 10.62 -7.21 -14.49
CA PRO A 181 9.29 -7.15 -15.10
C PRO A 181 9.06 -8.43 -15.92
N SER A 182 7.95 -9.14 -15.69
CA SER A 182 7.55 -10.24 -16.58
C SER A 182 6.03 -10.43 -16.61
N GLY A 183 5.49 -10.93 -17.72
CA GLY A 183 4.05 -11.15 -17.87
C GLY A 183 3.23 -9.85 -17.75
N CYS A 184 2.24 -9.84 -16.86
CA CYS A 184 1.35 -8.69 -16.64
C CYS A 184 2.11 -7.46 -16.12
N ARG A 185 2.00 -6.33 -16.83
CA ARG A 185 2.60 -5.04 -16.47
C ARG A 185 1.71 -4.30 -15.47
N ARG A 186 1.58 -4.89 -14.28
CA ARG A 186 0.79 -4.32 -13.20
C ARG A 186 1.59 -4.25 -11.92
N VAL A 187 1.48 -3.12 -11.23
CA VAL A 187 2.08 -2.91 -9.92
C VAL A 187 1.00 -2.57 -8.90
N GLY A 188 1.21 -3.01 -7.68
CA GLY A 188 0.38 -2.70 -6.52
C GLY A 188 1.15 -1.83 -5.55
N VAL A 189 0.46 -0.87 -4.95
CA VAL A 189 1.00 0.02 -3.94
C VAL A 189 0.19 -0.15 -2.68
N TYR A 190 0.85 -0.49 -1.58
CA TYR A 190 0.25 -0.53 -0.26
C TYR A 190 0.92 0.50 0.65
N VAL A 191 0.13 1.29 1.35
CA VAL A 191 0.61 2.20 2.38
C VAL A 191 -0.18 1.97 3.67
N ASP A 192 0.52 2.04 4.79
CA ASP A 192 -0.03 2.04 6.14
C ASP A 192 0.55 3.24 6.88
N CYS A 193 -0.14 4.38 6.81
CA CYS A 193 0.35 5.63 7.38
C CYS A 193 0.65 5.53 8.88
N PRO A 194 -0.21 4.91 9.72
CA PRO A 194 0.08 4.73 11.15
C PRO A 194 1.35 3.91 11.46
N SER A 195 1.68 2.91 10.63
CA SER A 195 2.90 2.11 10.82
C SER A 195 4.10 2.65 10.07
N GLY A 196 3.91 3.67 9.24
CA GLY A 196 5.00 4.29 8.50
C GLY A 196 5.57 3.42 7.38
N THR A 197 4.73 2.57 6.76
CA THR A 197 5.19 1.65 5.71
C THR A 197 4.58 1.97 4.36
N LEU A 198 5.41 1.94 3.32
CA LEU A 198 5.01 2.01 1.91
C LEU A 198 5.66 0.84 1.17
N SER A 199 4.85 -0.07 0.67
CA SER A 199 5.30 -1.25 -0.05
C SER A 199 4.83 -1.28 -1.49
N PHE A 200 5.73 -1.63 -2.38
CA PHE A 200 5.48 -1.85 -3.80
C PHE A 200 5.47 -3.35 -4.10
N TYR A 201 4.56 -3.75 -4.99
CA TYR A 201 4.40 -5.13 -5.43
C TYR A 201 4.31 -5.18 -6.95
N ARG A 202 4.83 -6.23 -7.54
CA ARG A 202 4.43 -6.66 -8.87
C ARG A 202 3.20 -7.55 -8.73
N VAL A 203 2.17 -7.28 -9.53
CA VAL A 203 0.93 -8.05 -9.54
C VAL A 203 0.89 -8.89 -10.80
N SER A 204 0.89 -10.21 -10.65
CA SER A 204 0.66 -11.13 -11.76
C SER A 204 -0.76 -11.68 -11.72
N SER A 205 -1.39 -11.79 -12.89
CA SER A 205 -2.62 -12.54 -13.08
C SER A 205 -2.28 -13.91 -13.66
N ASP A 206 -2.55 -14.98 -12.92
CA ASP A 206 -2.53 -16.32 -13.51
C ASP A 206 -3.86 -16.56 -14.24
N THR A 207 -3.85 -16.38 -15.56
CA THR A 207 -4.98 -16.68 -16.44
C THR A 207 -4.94 -18.11 -16.98
N HIS A 208 -3.91 -18.90 -16.65
CA HIS A 208 -3.67 -20.22 -17.21
C HIS A 208 -3.76 -21.35 -16.18
N SER A 209 -4.00 -21.05 -14.90
CA SER A 209 -4.30 -22.07 -13.92
C SER A 209 -5.64 -22.77 -14.26
N PRO A 210 -5.69 -24.11 -14.33
CA PRO A 210 -6.92 -24.87 -14.58
C PRO A 210 -7.96 -24.74 -13.45
N SER A 211 -7.65 -24.05 -12.36
CA SER A 211 -8.66 -23.60 -11.40
C SER A 211 -9.45 -22.43 -11.98
N HIS A 212 -10.78 -22.54 -12.04
CA HIS A 212 -11.72 -21.48 -12.47
C HIS A 212 -11.73 -20.20 -11.59
N THR A 213 -10.63 -19.88 -10.90
CA THR A 213 -10.49 -18.69 -10.07
C THR A 213 -9.19 -17.97 -10.45
N PRO A 214 -9.27 -16.74 -11.00
CA PRO A 214 -8.08 -15.93 -11.24
C PRO A 214 -7.34 -15.71 -9.91
N SER A 215 -6.11 -16.22 -9.81
CA SER A 215 -5.24 -15.93 -8.68
C SER A 215 -4.38 -14.73 -9.02
N HIS A 216 -4.50 -13.66 -8.22
CA HIS A 216 -3.59 -12.53 -8.27
C HIS A 216 -2.45 -12.79 -7.29
N THR A 217 -1.26 -13.03 -7.82
CA THR A 217 -0.07 -13.19 -7.00
C THR A 217 0.62 -11.84 -6.85
N HIS A 218 0.93 -11.48 -5.61
CA HIS A 218 1.66 -10.25 -5.28
C HIS A 218 3.10 -10.62 -4.96
N THR A 219 4.02 -10.26 -5.83
CA THR A 219 5.45 -10.38 -5.56
C THR A 219 5.92 -9.06 -4.96
N HIS A 220 6.40 -9.09 -3.72
CA HIS A 220 6.97 -7.91 -3.07
C HIS A 220 8.19 -7.41 -3.84
N LEU A 221 8.26 -6.10 -4.05
CA LEU A 221 9.37 -5.44 -4.73
C LEU A 221 10.25 -4.69 -3.74
N HIS A 222 9.63 -3.83 -2.92
CA HIS A 222 10.35 -2.97 -1.99
C HIS A 222 9.42 -2.43 -0.91
N THR A 223 9.97 -2.09 0.27
CA THR A 223 9.27 -1.37 1.33
C THR A 223 10.11 -0.21 1.83
N PHE A 224 9.57 0.99 1.74
CA PHE A 224 10.06 2.15 2.48
C PHE A 224 9.49 2.17 3.89
N TYR A 225 10.34 2.56 4.84
CA TYR A 225 9.97 2.82 6.24
C TYR A 225 10.20 4.30 6.51
N THR A 226 9.16 5.02 6.91
CA THR A 226 9.21 6.47 7.15
C THR A 226 8.10 6.91 8.09
N THR A 227 8.24 8.07 8.72
CA THR A 227 7.13 8.70 9.46
C THR A 227 6.45 9.70 8.55
N PHE A 228 5.24 9.37 8.09
CA PHE A 228 4.48 10.30 7.25
C PHE A 228 3.96 11.48 8.08
N THR A 229 4.29 12.69 7.65
CA THR A 229 3.97 13.93 8.37
C THR A 229 2.83 14.72 7.75
N GLN A 230 2.40 14.36 6.54
CA GLN A 230 1.34 15.01 5.79
C GLN A 230 0.52 13.97 5.01
N PRO A 231 -0.71 14.31 4.56
CA PRO A 231 -1.47 13.45 3.66
C PRO A 231 -0.68 13.16 2.37
N LEU A 232 -0.71 11.91 1.93
CA LEU A 232 -0.07 11.47 0.70
C LEU A 232 -1.05 11.46 -0.47
N TYR A 233 -0.55 11.71 -1.67
CA TYR A 233 -1.31 11.65 -2.91
C TYR A 233 -0.64 10.63 -3.83
N ALA A 234 -1.45 9.82 -4.52
CA ALA A 234 -0.93 8.94 -5.55
C ALA A 234 -0.39 9.79 -6.70
N GLY A 235 0.83 9.51 -7.13
CA GLY A 235 1.50 10.21 -8.22
C GLY A 235 1.79 9.26 -9.37
N ILE A 236 1.61 9.74 -10.60
CA ILE A 236 1.93 9.00 -11.81
C ILE A 236 2.84 9.85 -12.70
N GLY A 237 3.95 9.26 -13.14
CA GLY A 237 4.85 9.81 -14.16
C GLY A 237 4.79 8.96 -15.44
N VAL A 238 4.75 9.61 -16.61
CA VAL A 238 4.72 8.91 -17.90
C VAL A 238 5.64 9.61 -18.88
N TYR A 239 6.73 8.95 -19.26
CA TYR A 239 7.83 9.60 -19.97
C TYR A 239 7.94 9.09 -21.41
N GLY A 240 7.73 10.02 -22.36
CA GLY A 240 7.92 9.79 -23.78
C GLY A 240 6.83 8.97 -24.47
N SER A 241 6.89 8.97 -25.81
CA SER A 241 5.87 8.40 -26.67
C SER A 241 5.67 6.90 -26.46
N GLY A 242 4.40 6.48 -26.44
CA GLY A 242 4.00 5.09 -26.22
C GLY A 242 3.87 4.66 -24.76
N SER A 243 4.25 5.52 -23.81
CA SER A 243 4.11 5.26 -22.39
C SER A 243 2.70 5.62 -21.91
N SER A 244 2.13 4.79 -21.02
CA SER A 244 0.85 5.07 -20.37
C SER A 244 0.70 4.35 -19.04
N VAL A 245 -0.18 4.86 -18.19
CA VAL A 245 -0.57 4.23 -16.94
C VAL A 245 -2.08 4.32 -16.77
N ARG A 246 -2.68 3.26 -16.21
CA ARG A 246 -4.09 3.16 -15.90
C ARG A 246 -4.29 2.64 -14.48
N LEU A 247 -4.96 3.44 -13.65
CA LEU A 247 -5.40 3.05 -12.33
C LEU A 247 -6.48 1.96 -12.45
N CYS A 248 -6.26 0.82 -11.79
CA CYS A 248 -7.14 -0.33 -11.84
C CYS A 248 -8.29 -0.21 -10.82
N LYS A 249 -9.48 -0.67 -11.18
CA LYS A 249 -10.58 -0.90 -10.22
C LYS A 249 -10.36 -2.25 -9.53
N ILE A 250 -10.34 -2.27 -8.21
CA ILE A 250 -10.12 -3.49 -7.42
C ILE A 250 -11.47 -4.06 -6.96
N GLU A 251 -11.90 -5.12 -7.64
CA GLU A 251 -13.11 -5.90 -7.30
C GLU A 251 -12.94 -6.78 -6.05
#